data_AF-A0A340XLF9-F1
#
_entry.id   AF-A0A340XLF9-F1
#
_cell.length_a   1.000
_cell.length_b   1.000
_cell.length_c   1.000
_cell.angle_alpha   90.00
_cell.angle_beta   90.00
_cell.angle_gamma   90.00
#
_symmetry.space_group_name_H-M   'P 1'
#
loop_
_entity.id
_entity.type
_entity.pdbx_description
1 polymer ?
#
loop_
_entity_poly.entity_id
_entity_poly.type
_entity_poly.pdbx_seq_one_letter_code
_entity_poly.pdbx_strand_id
1 'polypeptide(L)'
;MIVQRVVLNSRPGKNGNPVAENFRVEEINLPDNINEGQVQVRTLYLSVDPYMRCRMNEDTGSDYISPWQLSQVVDGGGIGIIEESKHTNFTKGDFVTSFYWPWQTKVILDGNILEKVDPQLVDGHLSYFLGAIGMPGLTSLIGIQEKGHITAESNQTMVVSGAAGACGSLAGQIGHLMGCSRVVGICGTPEKCLLLTSELGFDAAINYKEGSVAEQLRELCPSGVDVYFDNVGGDISDTVISQMNQNSHIILCGQISQYNKDVPYPPPLPSAVEAIRKERNITRERFLVLNFKDKFESGILQLSQWFKEGKLKIKETMINGLENMGAAFQSMMTGGNMGKQIVCISEETSLLCLPRSYKDREGMSGRQETAVPFFSEPSLPGPRRPAAPGAEPPAGLQQPGSEASEWVCVWGRRPNFLSRARAASGGSRKTLCVDRIRGQLTDGRLPGTERTGKPPRGTPPGSGAAGLKPYGFGSSRGLLGHMFRLLRLVSGPGTWGQDQPGESQSQRVPAAGGPAASALLAGFWGICFGSFAWFRGQGHGDKTNLEKARVSESPRRALLDCTLREACLRTLGPFTRLL
;
A
#
# COMPACT_ATOMS: atom_id res chain seq x y z
N MET A 1 -2.42 -30.47 -17.93
CA MET A 1 -3.83 -29.98 -17.95
C MET A 1 -3.92 -28.55 -18.48
N ILE A 2 -5.05 -28.09 -19.03
CA ILE A 2 -5.20 -26.68 -19.47
C ILE A 2 -5.44 -25.77 -18.25
N VAL A 3 -4.80 -24.59 -18.25
CA VAL A 3 -4.94 -23.52 -17.25
C VAL A 3 -4.92 -22.14 -17.92
N GLN A 4 -5.68 -21.19 -17.36
CA GLN A 4 -5.68 -19.79 -17.80
C GLN A 4 -4.59 -18.96 -17.11
N ARG A 5 -3.94 -18.05 -17.86
CA ARG A 5 -2.94 -17.06 -17.43
C ARG A 5 -3.25 -15.66 -17.97
N VAL A 6 -2.62 -14.63 -17.40
CA VAL A 6 -2.63 -13.24 -17.92
C VAL A 6 -1.22 -12.84 -18.35
N VAL A 7 -1.11 -12.27 -19.56
CA VAL A 7 0.13 -11.72 -20.11
C VAL A 7 0.04 -10.21 -20.35
N LEU A 8 1.19 -9.52 -20.40
CA LEU A 8 1.24 -8.11 -20.80
C LEU A 8 1.01 -8.00 -22.32
N ASN A 9 -0.14 -7.47 -22.73
CA ASN A 9 -0.54 -7.34 -24.12
C ASN A 9 0.10 -6.12 -24.80
N SER A 10 0.14 -4.98 -24.09
CA SER A 10 0.70 -3.71 -24.60
C SER A 10 1.19 -2.83 -23.45
N ARG A 11 2.07 -1.86 -23.75
CA ARG A 11 2.51 -0.84 -22.78
C ARG A 11 1.67 0.43 -22.93
N PRO A 12 1.22 1.08 -21.84
CA PRO A 12 0.54 2.38 -21.91
C PRO A 12 1.49 3.55 -22.23
N GLY A 13 2.81 3.29 -22.34
CA GLY A 13 3.84 4.32 -22.37
C GLY A 13 4.01 5.00 -21.00
N LYS A 14 5.07 5.80 -20.84
CA LYS A 14 5.40 6.40 -19.53
C LYS A 14 4.38 7.42 -19.02
N ASN A 15 3.78 8.20 -19.92
CA ASN A 15 2.80 9.25 -19.60
C ASN A 15 1.33 8.80 -19.79
N GLY A 16 1.09 7.52 -20.07
CA GLY A 16 -0.26 6.99 -20.27
C GLY A 16 -0.92 6.48 -18.98
N ASN A 17 -2.25 6.49 -18.97
CA ASN A 17 -3.01 5.73 -17.98
C ASN A 17 -3.03 4.24 -18.37
N PRO A 18 -2.92 3.30 -17.43
CA PRO A 18 -3.10 1.88 -17.72
C PRO A 18 -4.58 1.57 -17.97
N VAL A 19 -4.85 0.64 -18.88
CA VAL A 19 -6.18 0.15 -19.25
C VAL A 19 -6.22 -1.37 -19.27
N ALA A 20 -7.40 -1.97 -19.20
CA ALA A 20 -7.58 -3.43 -19.19
C ALA A 20 -6.95 -4.11 -20.42
N GLU A 21 -6.97 -3.46 -21.59
CA GLU A 21 -6.42 -3.92 -22.86
C GLU A 21 -4.87 -3.90 -22.90
N ASN A 22 -4.21 -3.37 -21.86
CA ASN A 22 -2.78 -3.62 -21.64
C ASN A 22 -2.49 -5.06 -21.19
N PHE A 23 -3.51 -5.84 -20.84
CA PHE A 23 -3.43 -7.23 -20.42
C PHE A 23 -4.20 -8.13 -21.40
N ARG A 24 -3.82 -9.41 -21.49
CA ARG A 24 -4.50 -10.42 -22.32
C ARG A 24 -4.58 -11.74 -21.55
N VAL A 25 -5.74 -12.38 -21.56
CA VAL A 25 -5.92 -13.74 -21.03
C VAL A 25 -5.48 -14.75 -22.10
N GLU A 26 -4.79 -15.80 -21.69
CA GLU A 26 -4.37 -16.90 -22.55
C GLU A 26 -4.56 -18.24 -21.84
N GLU A 27 -4.82 -19.30 -22.60
CA GLU A 27 -4.79 -20.67 -22.11
C GLU A 27 -3.43 -21.32 -22.42
N ILE A 28 -2.88 -22.07 -21.46
CA ILE A 28 -1.67 -22.88 -21.63
C ILE A 28 -1.89 -24.28 -21.08
N ASN A 29 -1.09 -25.24 -21.52
CA ASN A 29 -0.96 -26.52 -20.83
C ASN A 29 0.01 -26.37 -19.66
N LEU A 30 -0.49 -26.55 -18.43
CA LEU A 30 0.37 -26.82 -17.27
C LEU A 30 0.93 -28.25 -17.42
N PRO A 31 2.25 -28.47 -17.22
CA PRO A 31 2.84 -29.79 -17.14
C PRO A 31 2.15 -30.68 -16.11
N ASP A 32 2.01 -31.97 -16.42
CA ASP A 32 1.40 -32.96 -15.53
C ASP A 32 2.40 -33.57 -14.52
N ASN A 33 3.57 -32.94 -14.35
CA ASN A 33 4.57 -33.30 -13.34
C ASN A 33 5.37 -32.08 -12.84
N ILE A 34 5.93 -32.20 -11.63
CA ILE A 34 6.83 -31.22 -11.01
C ILE A 34 8.21 -31.84 -10.73
N ASN A 35 9.25 -31.00 -10.69
CA ASN A 35 10.63 -31.42 -10.38
C ASN A 35 10.89 -31.40 -8.86
N GLU A 36 12.02 -31.98 -8.42
CA GLU A 36 12.49 -31.83 -7.04
C GLU A 36 12.66 -30.35 -6.67
N GLY A 37 12.29 -30.00 -5.44
CA GLY A 37 12.26 -28.62 -4.95
C GLY A 37 11.04 -27.80 -5.41
N GLN A 38 10.22 -28.30 -6.33
CA GLN A 38 9.02 -27.59 -6.81
C GLN A 38 7.74 -28.01 -6.08
N VAL A 39 6.70 -27.17 -6.22
CA VAL A 39 5.34 -27.43 -5.76
C VAL A 39 4.33 -27.05 -6.85
N GLN A 40 3.22 -27.79 -6.96
CA GLN A 40 2.04 -27.35 -7.72
C GLN A 40 1.06 -26.67 -6.76
N VAL A 41 0.63 -25.46 -7.12
CA VAL A 41 -0.23 -24.62 -6.29
C VAL A 41 -1.45 -24.15 -7.09
N ARG A 42 -2.63 -24.22 -6.47
CA ARG A 42 -3.83 -23.55 -7.00
C ARG A 42 -3.93 -22.15 -6.41
N THR A 43 -4.02 -21.16 -7.30
CA THR A 43 -4.19 -19.75 -6.92
C THR A 43 -5.60 -19.55 -6.36
N LEU A 44 -5.70 -18.91 -5.20
CA LEU A 44 -6.97 -18.58 -4.56
C LEU A 44 -7.29 -17.09 -4.75
N TYR A 45 -6.32 -16.21 -4.44
CA TYR A 45 -6.46 -14.77 -4.61
C TYR A 45 -5.19 -14.15 -5.19
N LEU A 46 -5.37 -13.10 -5.98
CA LEU A 46 -4.30 -12.25 -6.52
C LEU A 46 -4.47 -10.80 -6.08
N SER A 47 -3.33 -10.14 -5.95
CA SER A 47 -3.18 -8.74 -5.58
C SER A 47 -3.03 -7.87 -6.84
N VAL A 48 -3.62 -6.68 -6.82
CA VAL A 48 -3.24 -5.57 -7.72
C VAL A 48 -2.81 -4.37 -6.88
N ASP A 49 -1.67 -3.77 -7.24
CA ASP A 49 -0.98 -2.77 -6.41
C ASP A 49 -0.41 -1.60 -7.24
N PRO A 50 -0.38 -0.36 -6.72
CA PRO A 50 0.11 0.80 -7.47
C PRO A 50 1.53 0.68 -8.05
N TYR A 51 2.43 -0.06 -7.39
CA TYR A 51 3.82 -0.23 -7.86
C TYR A 51 3.88 -0.95 -9.22
N MET A 52 2.89 -1.79 -9.53
CA MET A 52 2.82 -2.54 -10.78
C MET A 52 2.80 -1.62 -12.02
N ARG A 53 2.36 -0.37 -11.85
CA ARG A 53 2.36 0.63 -12.92
C ARG A 53 3.74 0.87 -13.53
N CYS A 54 4.82 0.85 -12.74
CA CYS A 54 6.16 1.03 -13.32
C CYS A 54 6.60 -0.21 -14.12
N ARG A 55 6.16 -1.42 -13.75
CA ARG A 55 6.47 -2.67 -14.46
C ARG A 55 5.88 -2.74 -15.87
N MET A 56 4.86 -1.95 -16.16
CA MET A 56 4.29 -1.83 -17.51
C MET A 56 5.16 -0.99 -18.47
N ASN A 57 6.05 -0.14 -17.95
CA ASN A 57 7.03 0.60 -18.75
C ASN A 57 8.17 -0.32 -19.21
N GLU A 58 9.01 0.16 -20.12
CA GLU A 58 10.24 -0.53 -20.55
C GLU A 58 11.35 -0.46 -19.48
N ASP A 59 11.33 0.60 -18.67
CA ASP A 59 12.18 0.80 -17.50
C ASP A 59 11.30 1.14 -16.29
N THR A 60 11.61 0.53 -15.14
CA THR A 60 10.92 0.74 -13.86
C THR A 60 11.52 1.89 -13.05
N GLY A 61 12.71 2.39 -13.43
CA GLY A 61 13.50 3.36 -12.66
C GLY A 61 13.99 2.80 -11.32
N SER A 62 14.18 1.47 -11.22
CA SER A 62 14.16 0.77 -9.93
C SER A 62 14.82 -0.63 -9.98
N ASP A 63 16.05 -0.75 -9.48
CA ASP A 63 16.83 -2.02 -9.51
C ASP A 63 16.14 -3.22 -8.81
N TYR A 64 15.29 -2.96 -7.81
CA TYR A 64 14.64 -4.01 -7.01
C TYR A 64 13.34 -4.58 -7.63
N ILE A 65 12.90 -4.07 -8.80
CA ILE A 65 11.72 -4.57 -9.53
C ILE A 65 11.96 -4.48 -11.03
N SER A 66 11.93 -5.63 -11.72
CA SER A 66 12.10 -5.70 -13.18
C SER A 66 10.82 -5.36 -13.95
N PRO A 67 10.93 -4.79 -15.17
CA PRO A 67 9.80 -4.52 -16.05
C PRO A 67 9.21 -5.83 -16.60
N TRP A 68 7.88 -5.88 -16.69
CA TRP A 68 7.16 -6.96 -17.35
C TRP A 68 7.44 -6.97 -18.86
N GLN A 69 7.49 -8.16 -19.45
CA GLN A 69 7.81 -8.37 -20.85
C GLN A 69 6.55 -8.65 -21.67
N LEU A 70 6.50 -8.14 -22.90
CA LEU A 70 5.34 -8.29 -23.77
C LEU A 70 5.10 -9.77 -24.13
N SER A 71 3.83 -10.18 -24.09
CA SER A 71 3.38 -11.58 -24.22
C SER A 71 4.01 -12.58 -23.25
N GLN A 72 4.61 -12.12 -22.15
CA GLN A 72 5.00 -12.96 -21.01
C GLN A 72 4.00 -12.82 -19.87
N VAL A 73 3.94 -13.85 -19.01
CA VAL A 73 3.04 -13.89 -17.85
C VAL A 73 3.35 -12.75 -16.89
N VAL A 74 2.29 -12.12 -16.37
CA VAL A 74 2.35 -11.03 -15.39
C VAL A 74 2.47 -11.62 -13.98
N ASP A 75 3.16 -10.95 -13.07
CA ASP A 75 3.43 -11.45 -11.71
C ASP A 75 3.26 -10.38 -10.62
N GLY A 76 2.80 -10.79 -9.44
CA GLY A 76 2.62 -9.90 -8.28
C GLY A 76 2.29 -10.64 -6.99
N GLY A 77 1.76 -9.94 -5.98
CA GLY A 77 1.31 -10.58 -4.74
C GLY A 77 0.21 -11.61 -4.99
N GLY A 78 0.35 -12.82 -4.44
CA GLY A 78 -0.65 -13.88 -4.57
C GLY A 78 -0.64 -14.87 -3.41
N ILE A 79 -1.76 -15.56 -3.21
CA ILE A 79 -1.94 -16.63 -2.22
C ILE A 79 -2.65 -17.83 -2.86
N GLY A 80 -2.27 -19.03 -2.44
CA GLY A 80 -2.83 -20.28 -2.95
C GLY A 80 -2.68 -21.45 -1.99
N ILE A 81 -3.20 -22.59 -2.42
CA ILE A 81 -3.15 -23.87 -1.69
C ILE A 81 -2.36 -24.91 -2.49
N ILE A 82 -1.46 -25.62 -1.83
CA ILE A 82 -0.59 -26.62 -2.47
C ILE A 82 -1.38 -27.89 -2.80
N GLU A 83 -1.34 -28.29 -4.07
CA GLU A 83 -2.01 -29.50 -4.58
C GLU A 83 -1.05 -30.71 -4.67
N GLU A 84 0.24 -30.46 -4.92
CA GLU A 84 1.33 -31.44 -4.95
C GLU A 84 2.65 -30.76 -4.51
N SER A 85 3.56 -31.50 -3.86
CA SER A 85 4.86 -30.97 -3.41
C SER A 85 5.97 -31.99 -3.59
N LYS A 86 7.13 -31.51 -4.05
CA LYS A 86 8.44 -32.18 -3.95
C LYS A 86 9.47 -31.27 -3.25
N HIS A 87 9.01 -30.39 -2.38
CA HIS A 87 9.85 -29.53 -1.55
C HIS A 87 9.68 -29.92 -0.08
N THR A 88 10.79 -30.14 0.63
CA THR A 88 10.82 -30.73 1.99
C THR A 88 9.99 -29.97 3.03
N ASN A 89 9.82 -28.66 2.84
CA ASN A 89 9.18 -27.78 3.80
C ASN A 89 7.66 -27.60 3.55
N PHE A 90 7.12 -28.20 2.47
CA PHE A 90 5.74 -28.00 2.02
C PHE A 90 5.01 -29.30 1.75
N THR A 91 3.72 -29.33 2.10
CA THR A 91 2.84 -30.49 1.95
C THR A 91 1.50 -30.10 1.31
N LYS A 92 0.81 -31.08 0.74
CA LYS A 92 -0.51 -30.87 0.13
C LYS A 92 -1.51 -30.35 1.16
N GLY A 93 -2.20 -29.25 0.83
CA GLY A 93 -3.13 -28.55 1.71
C GLY A 93 -2.52 -27.37 2.48
N ASP A 94 -1.20 -27.16 2.40
CA ASP A 94 -0.56 -25.96 2.94
C ASP A 94 -0.96 -24.71 2.14
N PHE A 95 -1.18 -23.60 2.87
CA PHE A 95 -1.40 -22.28 2.28
C PHE A 95 -0.08 -21.52 2.19
N VAL A 96 0.17 -20.92 1.04
CA VAL A 96 1.43 -20.24 0.71
C VAL A 96 1.20 -18.94 -0.02
N THR A 97 2.12 -17.99 0.18
CA THR A 97 2.12 -16.67 -0.46
C THR A 97 3.42 -16.42 -1.22
N SER A 98 3.39 -15.52 -2.19
CA SER A 98 4.60 -14.95 -2.81
C SER A 98 4.35 -13.54 -3.34
N PHE A 99 5.42 -12.75 -3.45
CA PHE A 99 5.41 -11.42 -4.07
C PHE A 99 5.56 -11.48 -5.61
N TYR A 100 5.98 -12.62 -6.14
CA TYR A 100 6.22 -12.88 -7.57
C TYR A 100 5.30 -14.00 -8.10
N TRP A 101 4.06 -14.03 -7.64
CA TRP A 101 3.06 -15.03 -8.02
C TRP A 101 2.59 -14.78 -9.47
N PRO A 102 2.75 -15.73 -10.40
CA PRO A 102 2.27 -15.58 -11.78
C PRO A 102 0.74 -15.49 -11.82
N TRP A 103 0.21 -14.53 -12.58
CA TRP A 103 -1.23 -14.30 -12.74
C TRP A 103 -1.86 -15.44 -13.56
N GLN A 104 -2.10 -16.57 -12.89
CA GLN A 104 -2.48 -17.84 -13.50
C GLN A 104 -3.30 -18.67 -12.50
N THR A 105 -4.27 -19.44 -13.00
CA THR A 105 -5.23 -20.21 -12.18
C THR A 105 -4.58 -21.32 -11.35
N LYS A 106 -3.59 -22.03 -11.91
CA LYS A 106 -2.70 -22.96 -11.19
C LYS A 106 -1.27 -22.79 -11.69
N VAL A 107 -0.30 -22.92 -10.78
CA VAL A 107 1.13 -22.63 -11.05
C VAL A 107 2.01 -23.77 -10.54
N ILE A 108 3.17 -23.93 -11.16
CA ILE A 108 4.29 -24.73 -10.63
C ILE A 108 5.38 -23.72 -10.24
N LEU A 109 5.82 -23.76 -8.98
CA LEU A 109 6.77 -22.80 -8.40
C LEU A 109 7.90 -23.55 -7.68
N ASP A 110 9.06 -22.91 -7.57
CA ASP A 110 10.11 -23.32 -6.62
C ASP A 110 9.60 -23.08 -5.18
N GLY A 111 9.76 -24.05 -4.29
CA GLY A 111 9.40 -23.88 -2.88
C GLY A 111 10.18 -22.76 -2.19
N ASN A 112 11.42 -22.48 -2.62
CA ASN A 112 12.29 -21.48 -1.99
C ASN A 112 11.84 -20.02 -2.19
N ILE A 113 10.82 -19.76 -3.01
CA ILE A 113 10.23 -18.41 -3.22
C ILE A 113 8.83 -18.25 -2.57
N LEU A 114 8.45 -19.18 -1.69
CA LEU A 114 7.14 -19.24 -1.04
C LEU A 114 7.25 -19.09 0.47
N GLU A 115 6.36 -18.26 1.03
CA GLU A 115 6.18 -18.14 2.47
C GLU A 115 4.92 -18.90 2.91
N LYS A 116 5.06 -19.81 3.87
CA LYS A 116 3.94 -20.57 4.46
C LYS A 116 3.15 -19.68 5.42
N VAL A 117 1.83 -19.67 5.30
CA VAL A 117 0.95 -18.86 6.15
C VAL A 117 -0.02 -19.71 6.95
N ASP A 118 -0.29 -19.35 8.21
CA ASP A 118 -1.30 -19.99 9.06
C ASP A 118 -2.65 -19.27 8.91
N PRO A 119 -3.70 -19.92 8.33
CA PRO A 119 -5.03 -19.33 8.20
C PRO A 119 -5.64 -18.83 9.51
N GLN A 120 -5.19 -19.32 10.67
CA GLN A 120 -5.65 -18.84 11.97
C GLN A 120 -5.27 -17.37 12.22
N LEU A 121 -4.23 -16.82 11.60
CA LEU A 121 -3.88 -15.39 11.77
C LEU A 121 -4.92 -14.44 11.17
N VAL A 122 -5.76 -14.94 10.24
CA VAL A 122 -6.78 -14.18 9.51
C VAL A 122 -8.19 -14.72 9.73
N ASP A 123 -8.38 -15.59 10.74
CA ASP A 123 -9.62 -16.34 11.02
C ASP A 123 -10.22 -17.03 9.76
N GLY A 124 -9.34 -17.56 8.90
CA GLY A 124 -9.69 -18.21 7.64
C GLY A 124 -9.94 -17.27 6.45
N HIS A 125 -9.90 -15.95 6.64
CA HIS A 125 -10.11 -14.95 5.59
C HIS A 125 -8.82 -14.69 4.77
N LEU A 126 -8.44 -15.68 3.95
CA LEU A 126 -7.12 -15.78 3.30
C LEU A 126 -6.69 -14.56 2.48
N SER A 127 -7.60 -13.77 1.89
CA SER A 127 -7.24 -12.57 1.13
C SER A 127 -6.54 -11.50 1.97
N TYR A 128 -6.75 -11.48 3.29
CA TYR A 128 -6.13 -10.50 4.19
C TYR A 128 -4.60 -10.57 4.21
N PHE A 129 -3.99 -11.70 3.83
CA PHE A 129 -2.55 -11.85 3.62
C PHE A 129 -1.99 -11.03 2.45
N LEU A 130 -2.85 -10.59 1.51
CA LEU A 130 -2.51 -9.65 0.44
C LEU A 130 -2.84 -8.20 0.81
N GLY A 131 -3.45 -7.98 1.98
CA GLY A 131 -3.99 -6.71 2.44
C GLY A 131 -3.52 -6.33 3.83
N ALA A 132 -4.44 -6.35 4.79
CA ALA A 132 -4.23 -5.76 6.12
C ALA A 132 -3.36 -6.58 7.07
N ILE A 133 -3.24 -7.89 6.85
CA ILE A 133 -2.36 -8.79 7.60
C ILE A 133 -1.31 -9.31 6.59
N GLY A 134 -0.70 -8.36 5.88
CA GLY A 134 0.10 -8.58 4.69
C GLY A 134 0.89 -7.33 4.29
N MET A 135 1.41 -7.28 3.06
CA MET A 135 2.33 -6.21 2.63
C MET A 135 1.78 -4.77 2.82
N PRO A 136 0.52 -4.43 2.47
CA PRO A 136 -0.06 -3.12 2.78
C PRO A 136 -0.16 -2.79 4.28
N GLY A 137 -0.55 -3.77 5.11
CA GLY A 137 -0.61 -3.64 6.56
C GLY A 137 0.77 -3.39 7.18
N LEU A 138 1.76 -4.20 6.79
CA LEU A 138 3.16 -4.03 7.19
C LEU A 138 3.72 -2.67 6.75
N THR A 139 3.40 -2.23 5.53
CA THR A 139 3.79 -0.90 5.02
C THR A 139 3.25 0.22 5.91
N SER A 140 2.03 0.08 6.42
CA SER A 140 1.39 1.07 7.28
C SER A 140 1.97 1.05 8.70
N LEU A 141 2.07 -0.13 9.31
CA LEU A 141 2.58 -0.31 10.67
C LEU A 141 4.07 0.10 10.78
N ILE A 142 4.92 -0.49 9.95
CA ILE A 142 6.37 -0.22 9.97
C ILE A 142 6.65 1.21 9.49
N GLY A 143 5.88 1.74 8.54
CA GLY A 143 6.01 3.14 8.12
C GLY A 143 5.75 4.12 9.26
N ILE A 144 4.76 3.85 10.10
CA ILE A 144 4.46 4.68 11.28
C ILE A 144 5.51 4.48 12.39
N GLN A 145 5.91 3.24 12.68
CA GLN A 145 6.93 2.93 13.70
C GLN A 145 8.30 3.55 13.37
N GLU A 146 8.79 3.38 12.14
CA GLU A 146 10.16 3.73 11.75
C GLU A 146 10.34 5.17 11.24
N LYS A 147 9.23 5.83 10.86
CA LYS A 147 9.26 7.19 10.27
C LYS A 147 8.24 8.16 10.86
N GLY A 148 7.14 7.68 11.43
CA GLY A 148 6.08 8.54 11.98
C GLY A 148 6.45 9.27 13.27
N HIS A 149 7.34 8.71 14.10
CA HIS A 149 7.77 9.31 15.38
C HIS A 149 6.59 9.72 16.29
N ILE A 150 5.55 8.88 16.33
CA ILE A 150 4.43 9.11 17.25
C ILE A 150 4.91 8.94 18.69
N THR A 151 4.58 9.92 19.53
CA THR A 151 4.81 9.85 20.97
C THR A 151 3.46 9.72 21.68
N ALA A 152 3.29 8.64 22.44
CA ALA A 152 2.11 8.46 23.30
C ALA A 152 1.97 9.66 24.26
N GLU A 153 0.73 9.97 24.64
CA GLU A 153 0.35 11.13 25.49
C GLU A 153 0.59 12.52 24.85
N SER A 154 1.21 12.61 23.67
CA SER A 154 1.26 13.85 22.90
C SER A 154 -0.05 14.07 22.11
N ASN A 155 -0.50 15.33 22.01
CA ASN A 155 -1.69 15.68 21.22
C ASN A 155 -1.37 15.80 19.71
N GLN A 156 -0.65 14.81 19.16
CA GLN A 156 -0.25 14.78 17.76
C GLN A 156 -1.44 14.58 16.81
N THR A 157 -1.44 15.34 15.71
CA THR A 157 -2.38 15.22 14.59
C THR A 157 -1.71 14.52 13.41
N MET A 158 -2.28 13.39 12.98
CA MET A 158 -1.91 12.71 11.74
C MET A 158 -2.83 13.12 10.59
N VAL A 159 -2.26 13.36 9.41
CA VAL A 159 -2.99 13.38 8.13
C VAL A 159 -2.57 12.16 7.30
N VAL A 160 -3.53 11.55 6.61
CA VAL A 160 -3.28 10.41 5.70
C VAL A 160 -3.79 10.75 4.31
N SER A 161 -2.94 10.67 3.28
CA SER A 161 -3.40 10.78 1.89
C SER A 161 -3.72 9.42 1.28
N GLY A 162 -4.67 9.38 0.35
CA GLY A 162 -5.19 8.11 -0.17
C GLY A 162 -5.90 7.28 0.90
N ALA A 163 -6.50 7.94 1.90
CA ALA A 163 -6.90 7.33 3.18
C ALA A 163 -7.89 6.17 3.06
N ALA A 164 -8.72 6.12 2.02
CA ALA A 164 -9.68 5.02 1.80
C ALA A 164 -9.10 3.86 0.95
N GLY A 165 -7.80 3.83 0.67
CA GLY A 165 -7.09 2.73 0.01
C GLY A 165 -6.31 1.84 0.98
N ALA A 166 -5.80 0.70 0.50
CA ALA A 166 -5.21 -0.38 1.30
C ALA A 166 -4.30 0.06 2.46
N CYS A 167 -3.23 0.83 2.20
CA CYS A 167 -2.34 1.32 3.25
C CYS A 167 -3.02 2.41 4.08
N GLY A 168 -3.63 3.41 3.43
CA GLY A 168 -4.22 4.57 4.09
C GLY A 168 -5.28 4.21 5.14
N SER A 169 -6.14 3.23 4.85
CA SER A 169 -7.24 2.84 5.75
C SER A 169 -6.74 2.21 7.05
N LEU A 170 -5.56 1.60 7.00
CA LEU A 170 -4.89 0.96 8.13
C LEU A 170 -4.01 1.98 8.85
N ALA A 171 -3.28 2.83 8.11
CA ALA A 171 -2.41 3.85 8.65
C ALA A 171 -3.12 4.79 9.63
N GLY A 172 -4.34 5.24 9.32
CA GLY A 172 -5.11 6.09 10.24
C GLY A 172 -5.54 5.38 11.54
N GLN A 173 -6.05 4.14 11.42
CA GLN A 173 -6.39 3.31 12.57
C GLN A 173 -5.17 3.03 13.46
N ILE A 174 -4.02 2.72 12.84
CA ILE A 174 -2.74 2.51 13.53
C ILE A 174 -2.24 3.80 14.18
N GLY A 175 -2.44 4.96 13.55
CA GLY A 175 -2.15 6.27 14.13
C GLY A 175 -2.86 6.49 15.47
N HIS A 176 -4.18 6.24 15.53
CA HIS A 176 -4.93 6.25 16.80
C HIS A 176 -4.43 5.19 17.80
N LEU A 177 -4.21 3.95 17.35
CA LEU A 177 -3.72 2.86 18.22
C LEU A 177 -2.31 3.11 18.78
N MET A 178 -1.50 3.94 18.12
CA MET A 178 -0.17 4.36 18.57
C MET A 178 -0.17 5.71 19.32
N GLY A 179 -1.32 6.37 19.46
CA GLY A 179 -1.49 7.52 20.36
C GLY A 179 -1.76 8.88 19.71
N CYS A 180 -1.94 8.97 18.38
CA CYS A 180 -2.40 10.24 17.78
C CYS A 180 -3.78 10.62 18.32
N SER A 181 -3.87 11.79 18.95
CA SER A 181 -5.13 12.37 19.44
C SER A 181 -6.09 12.78 18.33
N ARG A 182 -5.60 12.84 17.08
CA ARG A 182 -6.37 13.20 15.90
C ARG A 182 -5.84 12.53 14.63
N VAL A 183 -6.73 12.04 13.78
CA VAL A 183 -6.40 11.48 12.46
C VAL A 183 -7.40 12.00 11.41
N VAL A 184 -6.89 12.65 10.36
CA VAL A 184 -7.70 13.20 9.25
C VAL A 184 -7.33 12.55 7.92
N GLY A 185 -8.33 12.00 7.22
CA GLY A 185 -8.13 11.24 5.98
C GLY A 185 -8.46 12.04 4.72
N ILE A 186 -7.54 12.12 3.76
CA ILE A 186 -7.77 12.72 2.44
C ILE A 186 -8.06 11.62 1.42
N CYS A 187 -9.24 11.66 0.80
CA CYS A 187 -9.70 10.69 -0.20
C CYS A 187 -10.52 11.39 -1.30
N GLY A 188 -11.06 10.63 -2.27
CA GLY A 188 -11.54 11.18 -3.54
C GLY A 188 -13.01 10.95 -3.89
N THR A 189 -13.87 10.59 -2.94
CA THR A 189 -15.35 10.57 -3.10
C THR A 189 -16.05 10.77 -1.75
N PRO A 190 -17.32 11.18 -1.70
CA PRO A 190 -18.07 11.33 -0.43
C PRO A 190 -18.28 10.03 0.33
N GLU A 191 -18.49 8.90 -0.37
CA GLU A 191 -18.68 7.57 0.25
C GLU A 191 -17.41 7.13 0.96
N LYS A 192 -16.24 7.48 0.39
CA LYS A 192 -14.94 7.23 0.99
C LYS A 192 -14.70 8.11 2.22
N CYS A 193 -15.18 9.36 2.23
CA CYS A 193 -15.17 10.19 3.43
C CYS A 193 -16.05 9.59 4.54
N LEU A 194 -17.26 9.12 4.20
CA LEU A 194 -18.18 8.48 5.14
C LEU A 194 -17.61 7.17 5.71
N LEU A 195 -16.97 6.34 4.88
CA LEU A 195 -16.30 5.11 5.31
C LEU A 195 -15.23 5.40 6.38
N LEU A 196 -14.42 6.43 6.17
CA LEU A 196 -13.33 6.81 7.07
C LEU A 196 -13.83 7.20 8.46
N THR A 197 -14.88 8.03 8.54
CA THR A 197 -15.38 8.56 9.81
C THR A 197 -16.38 7.65 10.52
N SER A 198 -17.18 6.87 9.78
CA SER A 198 -18.25 6.02 10.37
C SER A 198 -17.85 4.56 10.64
N GLU A 199 -16.93 3.98 9.86
CA GLU A 199 -16.46 2.60 10.08
C GLU A 199 -15.02 2.52 10.59
N LEU A 200 -14.13 3.38 10.08
CA LEU A 200 -12.68 3.29 10.32
C LEU A 200 -12.17 4.22 11.43
N GLY A 201 -13.06 4.99 12.06
CA GLY A 201 -12.77 5.76 13.27
C GLY A 201 -11.87 6.99 13.11
N PHE A 202 -11.70 7.52 11.89
CA PHE A 202 -11.02 8.81 11.68
C PHE A 202 -11.88 9.96 12.23
N ASP A 203 -11.29 10.97 12.88
CA ASP A 203 -12.04 12.15 13.37
C ASP A 203 -12.74 12.92 12.25
N ALA A 204 -12.09 12.98 11.07
CA ALA A 204 -12.60 13.68 9.91
C ALA A 204 -12.04 13.14 8.59
N ALA A 205 -12.72 13.46 7.49
CA ALA A 205 -12.25 13.15 6.16
C ALA A 205 -12.52 14.30 5.18
N ILE A 206 -11.61 14.46 4.22
CA ILE A 206 -11.61 15.51 3.19
C ILE A 206 -11.74 14.83 1.83
N ASN A 207 -12.71 15.26 1.02
CA ASN A 207 -12.79 14.88 -0.39
C ASN A 207 -11.95 15.86 -1.22
N TYR A 208 -10.79 15.44 -1.73
CA TYR A 208 -9.89 16.34 -2.45
C TYR A 208 -10.45 16.86 -3.78
N LYS A 209 -11.58 16.31 -4.26
CA LYS A 209 -12.29 16.78 -5.46
C LYS A 209 -13.35 17.85 -5.17
N GLU A 210 -13.65 18.12 -3.90
CA GLU A 210 -14.75 19.00 -3.48
C GLU A 210 -14.24 20.10 -2.53
N GLY A 211 -14.28 21.34 -3.01
CA GLY A 211 -13.86 22.52 -2.25
C GLY A 211 -12.36 22.63 -2.03
N SER A 212 -11.98 23.49 -1.08
CA SER A 212 -10.58 23.80 -0.78
C SER A 212 -10.03 22.82 0.27
N VAL A 213 -9.13 21.92 -0.14
CA VAL A 213 -8.37 21.05 0.78
C VAL A 213 -7.59 21.89 1.80
N ALA A 214 -7.09 23.06 1.38
CA ALA A 214 -6.33 23.95 2.23
C ALA A 214 -7.18 24.55 3.37
N GLU A 215 -8.44 24.87 3.13
CA GLU A 215 -9.36 25.40 4.15
C GLU A 215 -9.85 24.30 5.09
N GLN A 216 -10.28 23.15 4.53
CA GLN A 216 -10.69 22.00 5.31
C GLN A 216 -9.58 21.50 6.24
N LEU A 217 -8.31 21.50 5.80
CA LEU A 217 -7.19 21.17 6.68
C LEU A 217 -7.01 22.16 7.84
N ARG A 218 -7.22 23.47 7.64
CA ARG A 218 -7.13 24.46 8.74
C ARG A 218 -8.25 24.32 9.76
N GLU A 219 -9.45 23.97 9.30
CA GLU A 219 -10.60 23.73 10.18
C GLU A 219 -10.46 22.42 10.96
N LEU A 220 -10.05 21.34 10.29
CA LEU A 220 -10.01 20.00 10.87
C LEU A 220 -8.70 19.72 11.64
N CYS A 221 -7.60 20.40 11.30
CA CYS A 221 -6.29 20.31 11.97
C CYS A 221 -5.88 21.68 12.56
N PRO A 222 -6.64 22.26 13.51
CA PRO A 222 -6.42 23.62 14.01
C PRO A 222 -5.11 23.80 14.78
N SER A 223 -4.47 22.70 15.18
CA SER A 223 -3.14 22.67 15.82
C SER A 223 -2.00 22.34 14.84
N GLY A 224 -2.28 22.36 13.53
CA GLY A 224 -1.34 21.93 12.48
C GLY A 224 -1.29 20.41 12.31
N VAL A 225 -0.28 19.93 11.59
CA VAL A 225 -0.08 18.50 11.26
C VAL A 225 1.32 18.04 11.67
N ASP A 226 1.39 17.01 12.51
CA ASP A 226 2.64 16.50 13.08
C ASP A 226 3.19 15.29 12.32
N VAL A 227 2.28 14.45 11.80
CA VAL A 227 2.62 13.27 11.01
C VAL A 227 1.81 13.27 9.71
N TYR A 228 2.48 13.10 8.58
CA TYR A 228 1.81 12.94 7.28
C TYR A 228 2.16 11.58 6.66
N PHE A 229 1.17 10.70 6.57
CA PHE A 229 1.30 9.43 5.85
C PHE A 229 0.97 9.66 4.37
N ASP A 230 2.00 9.76 3.53
CA ASP A 230 1.84 10.15 2.13
C ASP A 230 1.84 8.92 1.18
N ASN A 231 0.69 8.70 0.55
CA ASN A 231 0.50 7.73 -0.54
C ASN A 231 0.35 8.40 -1.93
N VAL A 232 0.21 9.73 -2.01
CA VAL A 232 -0.29 10.42 -3.22
C VAL A 232 0.71 11.35 -3.90
N GLY A 233 1.46 12.17 -3.16
CA GLY A 233 2.35 13.17 -3.76
C GLY A 233 1.63 14.31 -4.50
N GLY A 234 2.41 15.31 -4.94
CA GLY A 234 1.93 16.47 -5.69
C GLY A 234 1.09 17.43 -4.85
N ASP A 235 0.15 18.10 -5.50
CA ASP A 235 -0.61 19.26 -4.99
C ASP A 235 -1.27 19.02 -3.62
N ILE A 236 -1.73 17.79 -3.35
CA ILE A 236 -2.28 17.39 -2.05
C ILE A 236 -1.19 17.41 -0.97
N SER A 237 -0.04 16.80 -1.24
CA SER A 237 1.11 16.77 -0.34
C SER A 237 1.69 18.17 -0.13
N ASP A 238 1.79 18.97 -1.19
CA ASP A 238 2.24 20.37 -1.12
C ASP A 238 1.31 21.21 -0.22
N THR A 239 0.00 20.96 -0.30
CA THR A 239 -1.02 21.60 0.56
C THR A 239 -0.91 21.15 2.02
N VAL A 240 -0.63 19.86 2.29
CA VAL A 240 -0.42 19.35 3.66
C VAL A 240 0.88 19.90 4.25
N ILE A 241 2.00 19.83 3.52
CA ILE A 241 3.32 20.32 3.98
C ILE A 241 3.27 21.81 4.36
N SER A 242 2.49 22.60 3.62
CA SER A 242 2.25 24.01 3.92
C SER A 242 1.61 24.25 5.30
N GLN A 243 0.98 23.24 5.90
CA GLN A 243 0.29 23.25 7.20
C GLN A 243 0.91 22.31 8.25
N MET A 244 2.02 21.67 7.94
CA MET A 244 2.75 20.81 8.88
C MET A 244 3.54 21.62 9.91
N ASN A 245 3.64 21.09 11.13
CA ASN A 245 4.28 21.72 12.29
C ASN A 245 5.82 21.70 12.22
N GLN A 246 6.48 22.40 13.14
CA GLN A 246 7.93 22.32 13.28
C GLN A 246 8.35 20.94 13.80
N ASN A 247 9.42 20.36 13.25
CA ASN A 247 9.94 19.03 13.57
C ASN A 247 8.93 17.88 13.29
N SER A 248 8.03 18.09 12.32
CA SER A 248 7.03 17.10 11.89
C SER A 248 7.61 16.08 10.89
N HIS A 249 6.88 14.98 10.67
CA HIS A 249 7.39 13.82 9.94
C HIS A 249 6.49 13.41 8.76
N ILE A 250 7.09 13.23 7.58
CA ILE A 250 6.44 12.71 6.37
C ILE A 250 6.89 11.25 6.15
N ILE A 251 5.95 10.33 6.29
CA ILE A 251 6.13 8.92 5.94
C ILE A 251 5.90 8.81 4.42
N LEU A 252 6.98 8.89 3.64
CA LEU A 252 6.93 8.85 2.18
C LEU A 252 6.77 7.40 1.69
N CYS A 253 5.52 6.91 1.75
CA CYS A 253 5.13 5.55 1.36
C CYS A 253 4.96 5.42 -0.16
N GLY A 254 4.15 6.30 -0.77
CA GLY A 254 3.81 6.26 -2.19
C GLY A 254 3.53 7.66 -2.75
N GLN A 255 3.54 7.80 -4.08
CA GLN A 255 3.22 9.06 -4.76
C GLN A 255 2.32 8.81 -6.00
N ILE A 256 1.17 8.14 -5.80
CA ILE A 256 0.36 7.60 -6.92
C ILE A 256 -0.10 8.64 -7.95
N SER A 257 -0.23 9.93 -7.58
CA SER A 257 -0.58 11.01 -8.51
C SER A 257 0.48 11.28 -9.59
N GLN A 258 1.65 10.64 -9.49
CA GLN A 258 2.79 10.80 -10.39
C GLN A 258 3.10 9.52 -11.21
N TYR A 259 2.48 8.38 -10.92
CA TYR A 259 2.85 7.08 -11.53
C TYR A 259 2.48 6.93 -13.02
N ASN A 260 1.62 7.80 -13.55
CA ASN A 260 1.29 7.87 -14.98
C ASN A 260 2.02 9.06 -15.67
N LYS A 261 3.21 9.43 -15.20
CA LYS A 261 4.03 10.53 -15.72
C LYS A 261 5.51 10.10 -15.80
N ASP A 262 6.25 10.61 -16.79
CA ASP A 262 7.70 10.39 -16.91
C ASP A 262 8.48 11.30 -15.94
N VAL A 263 8.46 10.95 -14.65
CA VAL A 263 9.18 11.63 -13.56
C VAL A 263 9.90 10.62 -12.66
N PRO A 264 11.07 10.97 -12.07
CA PRO A 264 11.82 10.06 -11.21
C PRO A 264 11.10 9.78 -9.88
N TYR A 265 11.36 8.61 -9.27
CA TYR A 265 10.82 8.22 -7.97
C TYR A 265 11.93 8.07 -6.89
N PRO A 266 11.80 8.73 -5.72
CA PRO A 266 10.74 9.66 -5.35
C PRO A 266 10.87 11.01 -6.07
N PRO A 267 9.75 11.68 -6.40
CA PRO A 267 9.77 13.02 -6.97
C PRO A 267 10.30 14.04 -5.95
N PRO A 268 11.06 15.05 -6.41
CA PRO A 268 11.42 16.21 -5.60
C PRO A 268 10.18 17.06 -5.29
N LEU A 269 10.22 17.80 -4.18
CA LEU A 269 9.20 18.80 -3.87
C LEU A 269 9.44 20.09 -4.70
N PRO A 270 8.40 20.87 -5.02
CA PRO A 270 8.56 22.21 -5.58
C PRO A 270 9.41 23.11 -4.66
N SER A 271 10.14 24.07 -5.23
CA SER A 271 11.13 24.87 -4.50
C SER A 271 10.57 25.62 -3.28
N ALA A 272 9.35 26.14 -3.37
CA ALA A 272 8.67 26.79 -2.24
C ALA A 272 8.28 25.79 -1.13
N VAL A 273 7.87 24.58 -1.49
CA VAL A 273 7.46 23.53 -0.54
C VAL A 273 8.68 22.91 0.14
N GLU A 274 9.78 22.72 -0.61
CA GLU A 274 11.08 22.32 -0.07
C GLU A 274 11.69 23.40 0.85
N ALA A 275 11.40 24.69 0.61
CA ALA A 275 11.77 25.77 1.53
C ALA A 275 10.99 25.67 2.86
N ILE A 276 9.66 25.52 2.81
CA ILE A 276 8.83 25.28 4.01
C ILE A 276 9.31 24.04 4.77
N ARG A 277 9.60 22.95 4.06
CA ARG A 277 10.11 21.70 4.64
C ARG A 277 11.42 21.93 5.42
N LYS A 278 12.34 22.73 4.87
CA LYS A 278 13.61 23.07 5.55
C LYS A 278 13.42 24.02 6.72
N GLU A 279 12.64 25.09 6.53
CA GLU A 279 12.38 26.12 7.54
C GLU A 279 11.73 25.53 8.81
N ARG A 280 10.78 24.60 8.63
CA ARG A 280 10.09 23.91 9.73
C ARG A 280 10.78 22.62 10.17
N ASN A 281 11.99 22.31 9.68
CA ASN A 281 12.74 21.09 10.01
C ASN A 281 11.92 19.79 9.83
N ILE A 282 11.19 19.68 8.72
CA ILE A 282 10.28 18.56 8.44
C ILE A 282 11.07 17.40 7.81
N THR A 283 11.01 16.23 8.42
CA THR A 283 11.68 15.02 7.90
C THR A 283 10.86 14.39 6.78
N ARG A 284 11.44 14.23 5.58
CA ARG A 284 10.85 13.49 4.44
C ARG A 284 11.85 12.48 3.91
N GLU A 285 11.84 11.28 4.48
CA GLU A 285 12.71 10.17 4.07
C GLU A 285 11.93 9.15 3.23
N ARG A 286 12.57 8.59 2.20
CA ARG A 286 12.00 7.50 1.39
C ARG A 286 11.80 6.26 2.29
N PHE A 287 10.54 5.87 2.49
CA PHE A 287 10.22 4.60 3.12
C PHE A 287 10.15 3.49 2.06
N LEU A 288 10.60 2.28 2.41
CA LEU A 288 10.41 1.07 1.62
C LEU A 288 10.32 -0.11 2.58
N VAL A 289 9.14 -0.72 2.69
CA VAL A 289 8.86 -1.82 3.62
C VAL A 289 9.81 -3.01 3.43
N LEU A 290 10.31 -3.25 2.21
CA LEU A 290 11.25 -4.34 1.88
C LEU A 290 12.62 -4.21 2.58
N ASN A 291 12.94 -3.05 3.16
CA ASN A 291 14.16 -2.84 3.95
C ASN A 291 14.03 -3.33 5.41
N PHE A 292 12.83 -3.74 5.84
CA PHE A 292 12.50 -4.06 7.24
C PHE A 292 11.94 -5.48 7.39
N LYS A 293 12.47 -6.44 6.61
CA LYS A 293 12.01 -7.85 6.60
C LYS A 293 12.13 -8.53 7.98
N ASP A 294 13.11 -8.12 8.77
CA ASP A 294 13.31 -8.49 10.17
C ASP A 294 12.11 -8.15 11.08
N LYS A 295 11.26 -7.22 10.67
CA LYS A 295 10.06 -6.76 11.40
C LYS A 295 8.76 -7.33 10.85
N PHE A 296 8.82 -8.21 9.85
CA PHE A 296 7.59 -8.74 9.20
C PHE A 296 6.84 -9.70 10.11
N GLU A 297 7.51 -10.63 10.79
CA GLU A 297 6.86 -11.60 11.68
C GLU A 297 6.11 -10.89 12.83
N SER A 298 6.80 -10.01 13.56
CA SER A 298 6.22 -9.23 14.64
C SER A 298 5.11 -8.27 14.16
N GLY A 299 5.27 -7.67 12.98
CA GLY A 299 4.25 -6.84 12.35
C GLY A 299 2.98 -7.61 11.99
N ILE A 300 3.12 -8.80 11.36
CA ILE A 300 1.99 -9.69 11.02
C ILE A 300 1.24 -10.14 12.29
N LEU A 301 1.98 -10.54 13.33
CA LEU A 301 1.39 -10.94 14.61
C LEU A 301 0.62 -9.77 15.26
N GLN A 302 1.16 -8.55 15.24
CA GLN A 302 0.50 -7.38 15.82
C GLN A 302 -0.77 -6.98 15.04
N LEU A 303 -0.74 -7.04 13.71
CA LEU A 303 -1.89 -6.76 12.83
C LEU A 303 -3.00 -7.81 13.00
N SER A 304 -2.63 -9.10 13.06
CA SER A 304 -3.53 -10.21 13.39
C SER A 304 -4.18 -10.03 14.76
N GLN A 305 -3.41 -9.65 15.79
CA GLN A 305 -3.94 -9.38 17.12
C GLN A 305 -4.98 -8.25 17.11
N TRP A 306 -4.67 -7.09 16.53
CA TRP A 306 -5.62 -5.97 16.49
C TRP A 306 -6.86 -6.26 15.66
N PHE A 307 -6.76 -7.07 14.60
CA PHE A 307 -7.90 -7.58 13.86
C PHE A 307 -8.81 -8.44 14.75
N LYS A 308 -8.25 -9.46 15.43
CA LYS A 308 -8.99 -10.38 16.32
C LYS A 308 -9.59 -9.68 17.55
N GLU A 309 -8.90 -8.67 18.08
CA GLU A 309 -9.42 -7.79 19.15
C GLU A 309 -10.50 -6.82 18.64
N GLY A 310 -10.82 -6.83 17.33
CA GLY A 310 -11.79 -5.95 16.71
C GLY A 310 -11.37 -4.48 16.62
N LYS A 311 -10.10 -4.17 16.94
CA LYS A 311 -9.50 -2.82 16.93
C LYS A 311 -9.13 -2.35 15.53
N LEU A 312 -8.74 -3.27 14.65
CA LEU A 312 -8.39 -2.98 13.25
C LEU A 312 -9.50 -3.49 12.33
N LYS A 313 -10.24 -2.57 11.70
CA LYS A 313 -11.25 -2.85 10.68
C LYS A 313 -10.57 -3.01 9.32
N ILE A 314 -10.83 -4.15 8.68
CA ILE A 314 -10.30 -4.50 7.36
C ILE A 314 -11.40 -4.26 6.32
N LYS A 315 -11.06 -3.63 5.21
CA LYS A 315 -11.95 -3.40 4.06
C LYS A 315 -11.24 -3.87 2.79
N GLU A 316 -11.97 -4.60 1.96
CA GLU A 316 -11.50 -5.06 0.66
C GLU A 316 -12.55 -4.77 -0.41
N THR A 317 -12.08 -4.56 -1.65
CA THR A 317 -12.90 -4.60 -2.86
C THR A 317 -12.50 -5.85 -3.62
N MET A 318 -13.40 -6.82 -3.70
CA MET A 318 -13.16 -8.10 -4.37
C MET A 318 -13.86 -8.13 -5.72
N ILE A 319 -13.21 -8.73 -6.70
CA ILE A 319 -13.78 -9.04 -8.02
C ILE A 319 -13.38 -10.49 -8.38
N ASN A 320 -14.28 -11.25 -8.99
CA ASN A 320 -14.03 -12.66 -9.30
C ASN A 320 -13.47 -12.81 -10.73
N GLY A 321 -12.75 -13.90 -10.98
CA GLY A 321 -12.25 -14.27 -12.30
C GLY A 321 -10.88 -13.69 -12.64
N LEU A 322 -9.99 -14.53 -13.18
CA LEU A 322 -8.64 -14.14 -13.60
C LEU A 322 -8.68 -13.17 -14.79
N GLU A 323 -9.71 -13.27 -15.63
CA GLU A 323 -9.98 -12.37 -16.75
C GLU A 323 -10.17 -10.92 -16.32
N ASN A 324 -10.61 -10.68 -15.08
CA ASN A 324 -10.84 -9.34 -14.55
C ASN A 324 -9.59 -8.67 -13.96
N MET A 325 -8.40 -9.30 -13.97
CA MET A 325 -7.16 -8.70 -13.43
C MET A 325 -6.83 -7.32 -14.03
N GLY A 326 -6.99 -7.15 -15.35
CA GLY A 326 -6.73 -5.88 -16.03
C GLY A 326 -7.70 -4.78 -15.62
N ALA A 327 -8.99 -5.11 -15.54
CA ALA A 327 -10.05 -4.20 -15.08
C ALA A 327 -9.89 -3.84 -13.59
N ALA A 328 -9.50 -4.81 -12.74
CA ALA A 328 -9.20 -4.59 -11.33
C ALA A 328 -8.03 -3.62 -11.14
N PHE A 329 -6.96 -3.76 -11.93
CA PHE A 329 -5.82 -2.85 -11.89
C PHE A 329 -6.18 -1.43 -12.36
N GLN A 330 -6.91 -1.30 -13.47
CA GLN A 330 -7.40 -0.01 -13.97
C GLN A 330 -8.35 0.69 -12.98
N SER A 331 -9.27 -0.07 -12.38
CA SER A 331 -10.19 0.42 -11.34
C SER A 331 -9.42 0.92 -10.11
N MET A 332 -8.45 0.15 -9.63
CA MET A 332 -7.62 0.54 -8.49
C MET A 332 -6.79 1.81 -8.80
N MET A 333 -6.15 1.87 -9.97
CA MET A 333 -5.38 3.05 -10.41
C MET A 333 -6.24 4.31 -10.65
N THR A 334 -7.54 4.17 -10.88
CA THR A 334 -8.49 5.30 -11.00
C THR A 334 -9.27 5.57 -9.71
N GLY A 335 -9.05 4.78 -8.66
CA GLY A 335 -9.65 4.96 -7.34
C GLY A 335 -11.07 4.41 -7.22
N GLY A 336 -11.44 3.36 -7.96
CA GLY A 336 -12.71 2.64 -7.79
C GLY A 336 -12.76 1.75 -6.53
N ASN A 337 -11.62 1.28 -6.03
CA ASN A 337 -11.54 0.41 -4.85
C ASN A 337 -11.76 1.17 -3.53
N MET A 338 -12.44 0.53 -2.57
CA MET A 338 -12.42 0.88 -1.14
C MET A 338 -11.61 -0.18 -0.38
N GLY A 339 -10.64 0.27 0.42
CA GLY A 339 -9.66 -0.60 1.06
C GLY A 339 -8.75 -1.29 0.04
N LYS A 340 -8.42 -2.57 0.25
CA LYS A 340 -7.55 -3.35 -0.64
C LYS A 340 -8.31 -3.93 -1.84
N GLN A 341 -7.83 -3.68 -3.06
CA GLN A 341 -8.33 -4.39 -4.25
C GLN A 341 -7.73 -5.81 -4.29
N ILE A 342 -8.62 -6.81 -4.34
CA ILE A 342 -8.31 -8.24 -4.45
C ILE A 342 -9.02 -8.79 -5.69
N VAL A 343 -8.44 -9.82 -6.31
CA VAL A 343 -9.11 -10.64 -7.33
C VAL A 343 -9.20 -12.08 -6.84
N CYS A 344 -10.41 -12.64 -6.83
CA CYS A 344 -10.71 -14.03 -6.44
C CYS A 344 -10.61 -14.95 -7.66
N ILE A 345 -9.77 -15.98 -7.57
CA ILE A 345 -9.39 -16.86 -8.70
C ILE A 345 -10.01 -18.26 -8.58
N SER A 346 -10.43 -18.67 -7.38
CA SER A 346 -11.06 -19.98 -7.14
C SER A 346 -12.07 -19.89 -6.00
N GLU A 347 -13.34 -20.21 -6.27
CA GLU A 347 -14.47 -19.95 -5.34
C GLU A 347 -14.64 -21.03 -4.24
N GLU A 348 -13.94 -22.18 -4.37
CA GLU A 348 -14.01 -23.31 -3.42
C GLU A 348 -13.54 -22.98 -1.99
N THR A 349 -12.87 -21.85 -1.79
CA THR A 349 -12.42 -21.37 -0.46
C THR A 349 -13.57 -21.37 0.56
N SER A 350 -14.79 -21.08 0.09
CA SER A 350 -16.05 -21.09 0.84
C SER A 350 -16.34 -22.39 1.61
N LEU A 351 -15.96 -23.55 1.05
CA LEU A 351 -16.15 -24.86 1.70
C LEU A 351 -14.92 -25.32 2.49
N LEU A 352 -13.74 -24.77 2.21
CA LEU A 352 -12.50 -25.16 2.90
C LEU A 352 -12.43 -24.60 4.32
N CYS A 353 -12.79 -23.32 4.53
CA CYS A 353 -12.64 -22.63 5.81
C CYS A 353 -13.71 -22.90 6.88
N LEU A 354 -14.76 -23.69 6.59
CA LEU A 354 -15.76 -24.05 7.61
C LEU A 354 -15.17 -25.00 8.68
N PRO A 355 -15.45 -24.77 9.99
CA PRO A 355 -15.00 -25.65 11.07
C PRO A 355 -15.61 -27.06 10.92
N ARG A 356 -14.88 -28.09 11.39
CA ARG A 356 -15.26 -29.51 11.24
C ARG A 356 -16.70 -29.81 11.66
N SER A 357 -17.18 -29.17 12.72
CA SER A 357 -18.56 -29.29 13.24
C SER A 357 -19.68 -28.96 12.23
N TYR A 358 -19.36 -28.32 11.09
CA TYR A 358 -20.29 -28.11 9.99
C TYR A 358 -20.21 -29.21 8.92
N LYS A 359 -19.02 -29.78 8.68
CA LYS A 359 -18.80 -30.85 7.68
C LYS A 359 -19.39 -32.18 8.11
N ASP A 360 -19.46 -32.44 9.41
CA ASP A 360 -20.06 -33.66 9.96
C ASP A 360 -21.60 -33.66 9.92
N ARG A 361 -22.26 -32.57 9.48
CA ARG A 361 -23.74 -32.47 9.45
C ARG A 361 -24.41 -33.00 8.18
N GLU A 362 -23.73 -32.98 7.03
CA GLU A 362 -24.30 -33.55 5.79
C GLU A 362 -24.07 -35.07 5.67
N GLY A 363 -23.32 -35.66 6.60
CA GLY A 363 -22.99 -37.09 6.61
C GLY A 363 -24.05 -38.03 7.21
N MET A 364 -25.24 -37.56 7.60
CA MET A 364 -26.18 -38.40 8.37
C MET A 364 -27.68 -38.08 8.23
N SER A 365 -28.32 -38.53 7.13
CA SER A 365 -29.55 -39.34 7.22
C SER A 365 -30.04 -39.81 5.84
N GLY A 366 -30.31 -41.10 5.72
CA GLY A 366 -31.11 -41.66 4.63
C GLY A 366 -32.38 -42.29 5.19
N ARG A 367 -33.56 -41.78 4.81
CA ARG A 367 -34.88 -42.42 4.92
C ARG A 367 -35.90 -41.69 4.02
N GLN A 368 -37.00 -42.38 3.71
CA GLN A 368 -38.04 -41.95 2.77
C GLN A 368 -39.23 -41.27 3.48
N GLU A 369 -40.29 -40.97 2.70
CA GLU A 369 -41.63 -40.50 3.11
C GLU A 369 -41.72 -38.99 3.44
N THR A 370 -42.71 -38.21 2.98
CA THR A 370 -43.89 -38.49 2.11
C THR A 370 -44.37 -37.19 1.40
N ALA A 371 -45.18 -37.28 0.35
CA ALA A 371 -45.99 -36.14 -0.17
C ALA A 371 -47.21 -35.88 0.75
N VAL A 372 -48.01 -34.80 0.71
CA VAL A 372 -48.48 -33.81 -0.31
C VAL A 372 -48.99 -32.55 0.50
N PRO A 373 -49.69 -31.50 -0.02
CA PRO A 373 -50.09 -31.10 -1.38
C PRO A 373 -49.75 -29.63 -1.78
N PHE A 374 -50.28 -29.19 -2.93
CA PHE A 374 -50.07 -27.89 -3.58
C PHE A 374 -51.36 -27.02 -3.53
N PHE A 375 -51.29 -25.73 -3.18
CA PHE A 375 -52.34 -24.69 -3.37
C PHE A 375 -51.61 -23.32 -3.45
N SER A 376 -51.39 -22.70 -4.61
CA SER A 376 -52.34 -21.96 -5.50
C SER A 376 -52.58 -20.50 -5.09
N GLU A 377 -51.98 -19.56 -5.82
CA GLU A 377 -52.28 -18.12 -5.74
C GLU A 377 -53.37 -17.69 -6.75
N PRO A 378 -54.16 -16.63 -6.45
CA PRO A 378 -55.16 -16.09 -7.38
C PRO A 378 -54.54 -15.19 -8.47
N SER A 379 -55.28 -14.96 -9.55
CA SER A 379 -54.78 -14.30 -10.78
C SER A 379 -55.71 -13.18 -11.29
N LEU A 380 -55.37 -12.63 -12.48
CA LEU A 380 -56.07 -11.62 -13.32
C LEU A 380 -55.58 -10.16 -13.18
N PRO A 381 -55.69 -9.32 -14.23
CA PRO A 381 -55.55 -9.62 -15.67
C PRO A 381 -54.65 -8.60 -16.43
N GLY A 382 -54.24 -8.92 -17.66
CA GLY A 382 -53.52 -7.98 -18.55
C GLY A 382 -54.21 -7.76 -19.91
N PRO A 383 -53.87 -6.70 -20.67
CA PRO A 383 -54.28 -6.55 -22.07
C PRO A 383 -53.13 -6.60 -23.09
N ARG A 384 -53.51 -6.82 -24.35
CA ARG A 384 -52.75 -7.34 -25.50
C ARG A 384 -51.81 -6.32 -26.20
N ARG A 385 -50.88 -6.85 -27.01
CA ARG A 385 -50.07 -6.13 -28.03
C ARG A 385 -50.93 -5.61 -29.20
N PRO A 386 -50.40 -4.66 -29.99
CA PRO A 386 -50.28 -4.84 -31.44
C PRO A 386 -48.81 -4.74 -31.96
N ALA A 387 -48.61 -4.70 -33.29
CA ALA A 387 -47.31 -4.89 -33.97
C ALA A 387 -46.74 -3.62 -34.64
N ALA A 388 -45.53 -3.74 -35.21
CA ALA A 388 -44.78 -2.66 -35.88
C ALA A 388 -45.33 -2.32 -37.30
N PRO A 389 -45.01 -1.12 -37.79
CA PRO A 389 -44.15 -1.01 -38.98
C PRO A 389 -42.99 0.01 -38.77
N GLY A 390 -42.23 0.34 -39.83
CA GLY A 390 -41.11 1.29 -39.78
C GLY A 390 -41.11 2.31 -40.94
N ALA A 391 -39.91 2.86 -41.22
CA ALA A 391 -39.55 3.93 -42.17
C ALA A 391 -39.32 5.34 -41.57
N GLU A 392 -38.30 6.02 -42.08
CA GLU A 392 -37.87 7.42 -41.89
C GLU A 392 -38.78 8.39 -42.72
N PRO A 393 -38.65 9.76 -42.72
CA PRO A 393 -37.49 10.63 -42.40
C PRO A 393 -37.89 11.97 -41.67
N PRO A 394 -37.22 13.14 -41.89
CA PRO A 394 -35.88 13.54 -41.48
C PRO A 394 -35.86 14.80 -40.53
N ALA A 395 -34.66 15.35 -40.30
CA ALA A 395 -34.35 16.44 -39.36
C ALA A 395 -35.02 17.82 -39.62
N GLY A 396 -35.19 18.60 -38.53
CA GLY A 396 -35.63 20.00 -38.52
C GLY A 396 -35.03 20.82 -37.36
N LEU A 397 -34.65 22.06 -37.63
CA LEU A 397 -33.78 22.96 -36.87
C LEU A 397 -34.25 23.43 -35.45
N GLN A 398 -33.31 24.12 -34.78
CA GLN A 398 -33.48 25.27 -33.86
C GLN A 398 -33.83 25.07 -32.36
N GLN A 399 -32.80 25.22 -31.53
CA GLN A 399 -32.82 26.07 -30.32
C GLN A 399 -33.01 27.55 -30.73
N PRO A 400 -33.52 28.49 -29.87
CA PRO A 400 -33.05 28.72 -28.49
C PRO A 400 -34.11 29.19 -27.45
N GLY A 401 -33.68 29.40 -26.19
CA GLY A 401 -34.29 30.44 -25.33
C GLY A 401 -34.42 30.15 -23.83
N SER A 402 -33.73 30.98 -23.03
CA SER A 402 -34.20 31.66 -21.79
C SER A 402 -34.86 30.93 -20.60
N GLU A 403 -34.48 31.42 -19.42
CA GLU A 403 -35.22 31.44 -18.14
C GLU A 403 -35.51 30.09 -17.44
N ALA A 404 -34.93 29.78 -16.28
CA ALA A 404 -34.92 30.51 -14.99
C ALA A 404 -36.31 30.59 -14.34
N SER A 405 -36.57 29.68 -13.40
CA SER A 405 -37.68 29.79 -12.44
C SER A 405 -37.20 29.35 -11.06
N GLU A 406 -37.46 30.17 -10.05
CA GLU A 406 -37.19 29.88 -8.64
C GLU A 406 -38.22 28.88 -8.11
N TRP A 407 -37.80 27.95 -7.25
CA TRP A 407 -38.72 27.13 -6.46
C TRP A 407 -38.42 27.26 -4.97
N VAL A 408 -39.13 28.19 -4.33
CA VAL A 408 -39.23 28.27 -2.87
C VAL A 408 -40.19 27.17 -2.40
N CYS A 409 -39.75 26.33 -1.47
CA CYS A 409 -40.63 25.47 -0.69
C CYS A 409 -40.22 25.49 0.79
N VAL A 410 -41.20 25.77 1.64
CA VAL A 410 -41.12 25.84 3.11
C VAL A 410 -42.31 25.02 3.66
N TRP A 411 -42.25 24.67 4.95
CA TRP A 411 -43.19 23.83 5.71
C TRP A 411 -42.94 22.31 5.57
N GLY A 412 -43.16 21.47 6.61
CA GLY A 412 -43.80 21.74 7.91
C GLY A 412 -43.04 21.17 9.14
N ARG A 413 -43.65 21.29 10.33
CA ARG A 413 -43.07 20.87 11.63
C ARG A 413 -43.77 19.64 12.24
N ARG A 414 -43.00 18.83 12.98
CA ARG A 414 -43.26 18.10 14.27
C ARG A 414 -44.71 17.66 14.65
N PRO A 415 -44.86 16.49 15.30
CA PRO A 415 -44.76 16.39 16.79
C PRO A 415 -43.60 15.45 17.24
N ASN A 416 -42.84 15.65 18.33
CA ASN A 416 -43.11 15.85 19.77
C ASN A 416 -43.60 14.60 20.56
N PHE A 417 -42.81 14.15 21.55
CA PHE A 417 -43.28 13.38 22.72
C PHE A 417 -42.41 13.65 23.99
N LEU A 418 -42.93 13.27 25.17
CA LEU A 418 -42.47 13.60 26.54
C LEU A 418 -42.47 12.32 27.42
N SER A 419 -41.77 12.15 28.55
CA SER A 419 -40.92 12.96 29.46
C SER A 419 -39.86 12.00 30.11
N ARG A 420 -38.98 12.26 31.11
CA ARG A 420 -38.85 13.14 32.31
C ARG A 420 -37.34 13.42 32.55
N ALA A 421 -36.83 14.43 33.27
CA ALA A 421 -37.27 15.28 34.40
C ALA A 421 -36.99 14.74 35.82
N ARG A 422 -35.85 15.16 36.41
CA ARG A 422 -35.64 15.46 37.85
C ARG A 422 -34.51 16.50 38.01
N ALA A 423 -34.53 17.29 39.09
CA ALA A 423 -33.60 18.40 39.29
C ALA A 423 -33.31 18.65 40.79
N ALA A 424 -32.08 19.08 41.10
CA ALA A 424 -31.64 19.75 42.33
C ALA A 424 -30.15 20.16 42.20
N SER A 425 -29.60 21.19 42.85
CA SER A 425 -30.14 22.49 43.27
C SER A 425 -29.01 23.36 43.86
N GLY A 426 -28.94 24.64 43.48
CA GLY A 426 -28.13 25.68 44.15
C GLY A 426 -26.73 25.91 43.55
N GLY A 427 -26.17 27.13 43.56
CA GLY A 427 -26.82 28.43 43.80
C GLY A 427 -26.00 29.43 44.62
N SER A 428 -25.36 30.40 43.96
CA SER A 428 -24.95 31.66 44.58
C SER A 428 -24.99 32.80 43.56
N ARG A 429 -25.51 33.97 43.96
CA ARG A 429 -25.55 35.19 43.14
C ARG A 429 -24.38 36.10 43.51
N LYS A 430 -23.90 36.92 42.56
CA LYS A 430 -23.46 38.30 42.88
C LYS A 430 -23.66 39.27 41.70
N THR A 431 -24.37 40.35 42.03
CA THR A 431 -24.61 41.63 41.34
C THR A 431 -23.38 42.56 41.42
N LEU A 432 -23.20 43.68 40.69
CA LEU A 432 -23.80 44.35 39.51
C LEU A 432 -22.86 45.53 39.11
N CYS A 433 -23.28 46.42 38.20
CA CYS A 433 -22.59 47.60 37.64
C CYS A 433 -21.61 47.28 36.50
N VAL A 434 -21.63 47.89 35.30
CA VAL A 434 -22.06 49.22 34.79
C VAL A 434 -21.06 50.34 35.04
N ASP A 435 -20.39 50.81 33.98
CA ASP A 435 -20.43 52.23 33.59
C ASP A 435 -20.16 52.46 32.08
N ARG A 436 -20.23 53.71 31.60
CA ARG A 436 -20.54 54.08 30.21
C ARG A 436 -19.90 55.41 29.77
N ILE A 437 -19.16 55.43 28.66
CA ILE A 437 -18.62 56.67 28.04
C ILE A 437 -18.94 56.76 26.52
N ARG A 438 -19.17 57.99 26.04
CA ARG A 438 -19.38 58.43 24.63
C ARG A 438 -18.07 59.08 24.11
N GLY A 439 -17.79 59.26 22.82
CA GLY A 439 -18.53 59.05 21.56
C GLY A 439 -18.02 60.05 20.48
N GLN A 440 -18.72 60.17 19.33
CA GLN A 440 -18.50 61.17 18.24
C GLN A 440 -17.19 61.05 17.40
N LEU A 441 -17.03 61.70 16.22
CA LEU A 441 -17.87 61.79 14.99
C LEU A 441 -17.18 62.72 13.95
N THR A 442 -16.85 62.23 12.73
CA THR A 442 -16.61 62.92 11.42
C THR A 442 -16.04 61.85 10.47
N ASP A 443 -16.56 61.48 9.29
CA ASP A 443 -17.00 62.21 8.07
C ASP A 443 -15.82 62.80 7.23
N GLY A 444 -15.80 62.59 5.90
CA GLY A 444 -14.60 62.98 5.10
C GLY A 444 -14.37 62.58 3.62
N ARG A 445 -15.26 61.87 2.89
CA ARG A 445 -15.31 61.75 1.38
C ARG A 445 -14.16 61.10 0.55
N LEU A 446 -14.54 60.60 -0.64
CA LEU A 446 -13.71 60.20 -1.82
C LEU A 446 -13.64 61.35 -2.86
N PRO A 447 -12.75 61.36 -3.89
CA PRO A 447 -12.80 60.54 -5.12
C PRO A 447 -11.59 59.56 -5.27
N GLY A 448 -11.36 58.73 -6.30
CA GLY A 448 -11.55 58.84 -7.78
C GLY A 448 -10.20 59.25 -8.45
N THR A 449 -9.71 58.71 -9.58
CA THR A 449 -10.33 57.92 -10.67
C THR A 449 -9.32 57.11 -11.52
N GLU A 450 -9.77 55.96 -12.06
CA GLU A 450 -9.49 55.39 -13.41
C GLU A 450 -8.09 54.91 -13.88
N ARG A 451 -8.09 54.31 -15.10
CA ARG A 451 -7.03 53.50 -15.74
C ARG A 451 -6.44 54.17 -16.99
N THR A 452 -5.17 53.88 -17.29
CA THR A 452 -4.52 53.64 -18.62
C THR A 452 -3.01 53.52 -18.36
N GLY A 453 -2.13 52.97 -19.20
CA GLY A 453 -2.18 52.27 -20.51
C GLY A 453 -0.81 51.57 -20.72
N LYS A 454 -0.55 50.93 -21.87
CA LYS A 454 0.70 50.16 -22.11
C LYS A 454 1.16 50.25 -23.58
N PRO A 455 2.40 49.80 -23.90
CA PRO A 455 3.63 50.59 -24.06
C PRO A 455 3.87 51.04 -25.53
N PRO A 456 5.09 51.51 -25.90
CA PRO A 456 5.88 50.65 -26.78
C PRO A 456 7.42 50.63 -26.59
N ARG A 457 8.00 49.63 -27.27
CA ARG A 457 9.39 49.17 -27.51
C ARG A 457 10.49 50.24 -27.74
N GLY A 458 11.75 49.87 -27.42
CA GLY A 458 12.97 50.49 -27.96
C GLY A 458 14.28 49.76 -27.58
N THR A 459 15.12 49.39 -28.58
CA THR A 459 16.43 48.70 -28.48
C THR A 459 17.17 48.77 -29.84
N PRO A 460 18.50 48.54 -29.97
CA PRO A 460 19.60 48.56 -28.99
C PRO A 460 20.36 49.92 -29.14
N PRO A 461 21.69 50.11 -29.43
CA PRO A 461 22.90 49.26 -29.52
C PRO A 461 23.60 49.11 -28.13
N GLY A 462 24.91 48.83 -27.92
CA GLY A 462 26.07 48.57 -28.79
C GLY A 462 27.28 48.01 -28.00
N SER A 463 28.38 47.63 -28.66
CA SER A 463 29.43 46.75 -28.12
C SER A 463 30.78 47.41 -27.72
N GLY A 464 31.44 46.85 -26.70
CA GLY A 464 32.89 47.01 -26.42
C GLY A 464 33.26 48.08 -25.37
N ALA A 465 34.47 48.09 -24.79
CA ALA A 465 35.53 47.07 -24.74
C ALA A 465 36.54 47.42 -23.60
N ALA A 466 37.32 46.44 -23.13
CA ALA A 466 38.32 46.55 -22.04
C ALA A 466 37.78 46.96 -20.64
N GLY A 467 38.44 46.70 -19.52
CA GLY A 467 39.62 45.87 -19.29
C GLY A 467 40.80 46.60 -18.62
N LEU A 468 40.85 46.59 -17.29
CA LEU A 468 42.07 46.86 -16.50
C LEU A 468 41.96 46.30 -15.06
N LYS A 469 43.09 45.83 -14.54
CA LYS A 469 43.36 45.39 -13.15
C LYS A 469 44.09 46.55 -12.41
N PRO A 470 44.20 46.63 -11.05
CA PRO A 470 45.22 45.82 -10.34
C PRO A 470 45.05 45.57 -8.81
N TYR A 471 45.98 44.76 -8.26
CA TYR A 471 46.37 44.52 -6.84
C TYR A 471 45.34 43.95 -5.84
N GLY A 472 45.74 43.18 -4.81
CA GLY A 472 47.04 42.50 -4.59
C GLY A 472 47.36 42.11 -3.12
N PHE A 473 47.86 40.89 -2.91
CA PHE A 473 48.38 40.29 -1.65
C PHE A 473 47.37 40.10 -0.48
N GLY A 474 47.52 39.12 0.42
CA GLY A 474 48.43 37.96 0.53
C GLY A 474 47.89 37.02 1.63
N SER A 475 48.35 35.81 1.97
CA SER A 475 49.38 34.87 1.51
C SER A 475 49.92 34.16 2.76
N SER A 476 49.68 32.85 2.93
CA SER A 476 50.45 31.97 3.84
C SER A 476 50.46 30.54 3.27
N ARG A 477 51.46 29.72 3.61
CA ARG A 477 51.81 28.53 2.80
C ARG A 477 52.59 27.47 3.60
N GLY A 478 52.35 26.19 3.29
CA GLY A 478 53.23 25.06 3.64
C GLY A 478 52.55 23.92 4.43
N LEU A 479 53.10 22.70 4.49
CA LEU A 479 54.16 22.09 3.67
C LEU A 479 54.28 20.57 4.00
N LEU A 480 54.19 19.66 3.01
CA LEU A 480 55.20 18.62 2.65
C LEU A 480 54.69 17.61 1.60
N GLY A 481 55.62 17.05 0.80
CA GLY A 481 55.50 15.76 0.09
C GLY A 481 56.19 14.63 0.89
N HIS A 482 56.45 13.41 0.38
CA HIS A 482 56.52 12.90 -1.00
C HIS A 482 56.50 11.35 -0.98
N MET A 483 56.13 10.69 -2.11
CA MET A 483 57.02 9.73 -2.80
C MET A 483 56.52 9.37 -4.23
N PHE A 484 57.41 8.74 -5.01
CA PHE A 484 57.32 8.44 -6.47
C PHE A 484 57.16 6.91 -6.70
N ARG A 485 57.01 6.29 -7.90
CA ARG A 485 56.53 6.61 -9.28
C ARG A 485 57.33 5.77 -10.31
N LEU A 486 56.70 4.86 -11.06
CA LEU A 486 57.18 4.18 -12.30
C LEU A 486 55.93 3.58 -12.99
N LEU A 487 55.79 3.41 -14.32
CA LEU A 487 56.49 3.92 -15.52
C LEU A 487 55.43 4.16 -16.64
N ARG A 488 55.79 4.44 -17.91
CA ARG A 488 54.88 4.87 -19.00
C ARG A 488 55.40 4.47 -20.40
N LEU A 489 54.55 4.63 -21.43
CA LEU A 489 54.76 4.36 -22.88
C LEU A 489 54.56 2.87 -23.24
N VAL A 490 54.07 2.49 -24.43
CA VAL A 490 54.05 3.10 -25.78
C VAL A 490 52.58 3.32 -26.25
N SER A 491 52.13 4.49 -26.73
CA SER A 491 52.06 4.98 -28.15
C SER A 491 51.39 4.00 -29.15
N GLY A 492 50.61 4.40 -30.16
CA GLY A 492 50.16 5.72 -30.66
C GLY A 492 49.04 5.54 -31.74
N PRO A 493 48.42 6.62 -32.27
CA PRO A 493 47.08 6.56 -32.88
C PRO A 493 47.00 6.63 -34.43
N GLY A 494 45.80 6.33 -34.97
CA GLY A 494 45.38 6.59 -36.37
C GLY A 494 43.84 6.62 -36.48
N THR A 495 43.28 7.33 -37.47
CA THR A 495 41.83 7.64 -37.55
C THR A 495 41.27 7.71 -38.98
N TRP A 496 39.94 7.59 -39.09
CA TRP A 496 39.08 7.81 -40.26
C TRP A 496 39.17 6.83 -41.45
N GLY A 497 38.01 6.59 -42.07
CA GLY A 497 37.83 5.80 -43.30
C GLY A 497 36.41 5.20 -43.37
N GLN A 498 35.60 5.62 -44.34
CA GLN A 498 34.45 4.84 -44.80
C GLN A 498 34.95 3.84 -45.85
N ASP A 499 34.32 2.66 -45.95
CA ASP A 499 33.58 2.27 -47.16
C ASP A 499 32.94 0.86 -47.04
N GLN A 500 31.85 0.68 -47.78
CA GLN A 500 31.31 -0.60 -48.28
C GLN A 500 31.44 -0.56 -49.81
N PRO A 501 31.47 -1.69 -50.56
CA PRO A 501 30.66 -2.90 -50.35
C PRO A 501 31.41 -4.22 -50.65
N GLY A 502 30.70 -5.35 -50.82
CA GLY A 502 31.30 -6.57 -51.41
C GLY A 502 30.57 -7.88 -51.09
N GLU A 503 29.69 -8.30 -51.98
CA GLU A 503 28.81 -9.47 -51.87
C GLU A 503 29.48 -10.87 -51.79
N SER A 504 28.83 -11.75 -51.00
CA SER A 504 28.46 -13.13 -51.38
C SER A 504 29.43 -14.33 -51.24
N GLN A 505 28.78 -15.51 -51.26
CA GLN A 505 29.28 -16.89 -51.38
C GLN A 505 30.13 -17.42 -50.20
N SER A 506 29.69 -18.31 -49.30
CA SER A 506 28.80 -19.51 -49.32
C SER A 506 29.59 -20.83 -49.29
N GLN A 507 29.04 -21.81 -48.55
CA GLN A 507 29.61 -23.15 -48.31
C GLN A 507 30.90 -23.13 -47.45
N ARG A 508 31.19 -24.14 -46.61
CA ARG A 508 30.60 -25.48 -46.46
C ARG A 508 30.67 -25.93 -44.98
N VAL A 509 29.70 -26.70 -44.51
CA VAL A 509 29.80 -27.50 -43.27
C VAL A 509 30.29 -28.91 -43.64
N PRO A 510 31.16 -29.51 -42.82
CA PRO A 510 30.95 -30.90 -42.40
C PRO A 510 30.87 -31.02 -40.86
N ALA A 511 30.28 -32.11 -40.38
CA ALA A 511 29.99 -32.35 -38.97
C ALA A 511 30.68 -33.61 -38.42
N ALA A 512 30.41 -33.90 -37.13
CA ALA A 512 30.80 -35.08 -36.35
C ALA A 512 32.24 -35.13 -35.82
N GLY A 513 32.38 -35.52 -34.54
CA GLY A 513 33.67 -35.69 -33.85
C GLY A 513 33.62 -35.39 -32.35
N GLY A 514 33.05 -36.30 -31.54
CA GLY A 514 33.28 -36.35 -30.09
C GLY A 514 34.22 -37.51 -29.72
N PRO A 515 34.32 -37.91 -28.44
CA PRO A 515 34.78 -37.06 -27.33
C PRO A 515 35.88 -37.76 -26.48
N ALA A 516 36.83 -37.01 -25.89
CA ALA A 516 37.78 -37.54 -24.89
C ALA A 516 38.53 -36.45 -24.09
N ALA A 517 39.24 -36.89 -23.03
CA ALA A 517 40.37 -36.23 -22.36
C ALA A 517 40.12 -34.97 -21.50
N SER A 518 39.45 -35.22 -20.38
CA SER A 518 39.72 -34.77 -19.00
C SER A 518 40.92 -33.85 -18.66
N ALA A 519 40.67 -33.06 -17.60
CA ALA A 519 41.61 -32.51 -16.60
C ALA A 519 42.45 -31.27 -16.93
N LEU A 520 42.18 -30.18 -16.18
CA LEU A 520 43.18 -29.58 -15.26
C LEU A 520 42.50 -28.67 -14.21
N LEU A 521 42.98 -28.78 -12.96
CA LEU A 521 42.89 -27.83 -11.84
C LEU A 521 41.54 -27.19 -11.44
N ALA A 522 41.04 -27.63 -10.29
CA ALA A 522 40.19 -26.82 -9.42
C ALA A 522 41.04 -26.04 -8.39
N GLY A 523 40.50 -24.95 -7.84
CA GLY A 523 40.97 -24.36 -6.58
C GLY A 523 41.22 -22.85 -6.58
N PHE A 524 40.24 -22.08 -6.11
CA PHE A 524 40.43 -20.78 -5.44
C PHE A 524 39.14 -20.39 -4.69
N TRP A 525 39.12 -20.52 -3.37
CA TRP A 525 38.18 -19.83 -2.46
C TRP A 525 38.75 -19.80 -1.03
N GLY A 526 38.35 -18.80 -0.25
CA GLY A 526 39.13 -18.30 0.90
C GLY A 526 39.94 -17.07 0.48
N ILE A 527 40.13 -16.03 1.30
CA ILE A 527 40.06 -15.94 2.77
C ILE A 527 39.23 -14.72 3.17
N CYS A 528 38.48 -14.79 4.30
CA CYS A 528 38.31 -13.69 5.28
C CYS A 528 37.39 -14.10 6.44
N PHE A 529 37.94 -14.68 7.51
CA PHE A 529 37.38 -14.52 8.86
C PHE A 529 38.45 -14.76 9.94
N GLY A 530 38.57 -13.80 10.86
CA GLY A 530 39.54 -13.75 11.95
C GLY A 530 39.64 -12.30 12.44
N SER A 531 39.67 -11.98 13.74
CA SER A 531 39.66 -12.87 14.91
C SER A 531 39.06 -12.14 16.11
N PHE A 532 38.37 -12.86 17.00
CA PHE A 532 38.42 -12.61 18.43
C PHE A 532 38.26 -13.94 19.18
N ALA A 533 38.89 -14.06 20.34
CA ALA A 533 39.05 -15.33 21.04
C ALA A 533 38.94 -15.18 22.56
N TRP A 534 38.95 -16.32 23.25
CA TRP A 534 39.19 -16.50 24.68
C TRP A 534 38.07 -16.11 25.66
N PHE A 535 37.40 -17.13 26.23
CA PHE A 535 37.87 -17.67 27.52
C PHE A 535 37.52 -19.17 27.70
N ARG A 536 37.97 -19.74 28.82
CA ARG A 536 37.91 -21.17 29.24
C ARG A 536 36.47 -21.72 29.37
N GLY A 537 36.22 -23.05 29.33
CA GLY A 537 37.12 -24.18 29.03
C GLY A 537 36.65 -25.53 29.61
N GLN A 538 37.23 -26.63 29.09
CA GLN A 538 37.26 -28.04 29.55
C GLN A 538 36.05 -28.71 30.26
N GLY A 539 35.60 -29.83 29.67
CA GLY A 539 34.80 -30.89 30.32
C GLY A 539 34.78 -32.16 29.44
N HIS A 540 35.02 -33.35 30.02
CA HIS A 540 35.17 -34.62 29.29
C HIS A 540 33.92 -35.53 29.36
N GLY A 541 33.71 -36.33 28.31
CA GLY A 541 32.94 -37.59 28.34
C GLY A 541 31.41 -37.46 28.20
N ASP A 542 30.70 -38.47 27.73
CA ASP A 542 31.14 -39.72 27.08
C ASP A 542 30.03 -40.28 26.15
N LYS A 543 30.31 -41.33 25.35
CA LYS A 543 29.36 -41.95 24.40
C LYS A 543 29.03 -43.42 24.72
N THR A 544 27.79 -43.69 25.10
CA THR A 544 27.08 -44.98 24.93
C THR A 544 25.56 -44.69 25.02
N ASN A 545 24.65 -44.97 24.08
CA ASN A 545 24.43 -46.01 23.05
C ASN A 545 23.53 -47.18 23.53
N LEU A 546 22.52 -47.51 22.70
CA LEU A 546 21.65 -48.72 22.68
C LEU A 546 20.47 -48.91 23.68
N GLU A 547 19.27 -48.58 23.17
CA GLU A 547 18.12 -49.47 22.92
C GLU A 547 17.25 -50.17 24.02
N LYS A 548 15.93 -50.05 23.76
CA LYS A 548 14.84 -51.06 23.89
C LYS A 548 14.51 -51.68 25.26
N ALA A 549 13.35 -51.25 25.78
CA ALA A 549 12.28 -52.18 26.17
C ALA A 549 10.89 -51.57 25.93
N ARG A 550 9.93 -52.36 25.45
CA ARG A 550 8.49 -52.05 25.51
C ARG A 550 7.87 -52.84 26.66
N VAL A 551 7.05 -52.22 27.50
CA VAL A 551 5.83 -52.84 28.04
C VAL A 551 4.75 -51.77 28.07
N SER A 552 3.52 -52.16 27.73
CA SER A 552 2.32 -51.32 27.81
C SER A 552 1.49 -51.68 29.04
N GLU A 553 1.03 -50.70 29.81
CA GLU A 553 -0.16 -50.92 30.64
C GLU A 553 -0.89 -49.62 31.00
N SER A 554 -2.19 -49.76 31.33
CA SER A 554 -3.13 -48.70 31.70
C SER A 554 -4.41 -49.35 32.26
N PRO A 555 -5.39 -48.62 32.83
CA PRO A 555 -5.37 -47.28 33.44
C PRO A 555 -6.02 -47.30 34.86
N ARG A 556 -6.08 -46.14 35.58
CA ARG A 556 -7.31 -45.56 36.21
C ARG A 556 -7.07 -44.55 37.36
N ARG A 557 -7.80 -43.42 37.27
CA ARG A 557 -8.55 -42.68 38.32
C ARG A 557 -7.96 -42.48 39.75
N ALA A 558 -7.58 -41.23 40.03
CA ALA A 558 -8.20 -40.33 41.03
C ALA A 558 -7.80 -38.88 40.60
N LEU A 559 -8.63 -37.83 40.54
CA LEU A 559 -9.85 -37.42 41.23
C LEU A 559 -9.64 -37.05 42.71
N LEU A 560 -9.21 -35.81 42.92
CA LEU A 560 -9.39 -35.01 44.14
C LEU A 560 -9.47 -33.53 43.74
N ASP A 561 -10.14 -32.72 44.56
CA ASP A 561 -10.77 -31.45 44.18
C ASP A 561 -10.40 -30.31 45.17
N CYS A 562 -10.98 -29.12 44.96
CA CYS A 562 -11.01 -27.96 45.85
C CYS A 562 -9.71 -27.13 45.99
N THR A 563 -9.57 -26.18 45.06
CA THR A 563 -9.35 -24.74 45.33
C THR A 563 -8.95 -24.28 46.74
N LEU A 564 -7.89 -23.46 46.84
CA LEU A 564 -7.81 -22.37 47.83
C LEU A 564 -7.02 -21.17 47.26
N ARG A 565 -7.01 -20.04 48.00
CA ARG A 565 -6.86 -18.68 47.47
C ARG A 565 -5.43 -18.11 47.40
N GLU A 566 -5.38 -17.00 46.65
CA GLU A 566 -4.37 -15.97 46.48
C GLU A 566 -3.56 -15.50 47.71
N ALA A 567 -2.51 -14.74 47.38
CA ALA A 567 -1.90 -13.63 48.13
C ALA A 567 -0.80 -13.96 49.17
N CYS A 568 0.41 -13.51 48.85
CA CYS A 568 1.41 -13.10 49.84
C CYS A 568 1.95 -11.72 49.46
N LEU A 569 2.28 -10.87 50.44
CA LEU A 569 2.46 -9.42 50.26
C LEU A 569 3.89 -8.92 50.49
N ARG A 570 4.25 -7.90 49.71
CA ARG A 570 5.13 -6.75 50.01
C ARG A 570 5.98 -6.79 51.30
N THR A 571 7.29 -6.65 51.12
CA THR A 571 8.21 -5.97 52.07
C THR A 571 8.53 -4.58 51.51
N LEU A 572 8.02 -3.48 52.08
CA LEU A 572 8.55 -2.73 53.24
C LEU A 572 9.74 -1.81 52.90
N GLY A 573 9.44 -0.53 52.68
CA GLY A 573 10.22 0.58 53.26
C GLY A 573 9.66 0.94 54.65
N PRO A 574 10.08 2.03 55.34
CA PRO A 574 10.53 3.30 54.75
C PRO A 574 11.77 3.96 55.40
N PHE A 575 12.20 5.12 54.87
CA PHE A 575 12.84 6.19 55.64
C PHE A 575 12.42 7.56 55.07
N THR A 576 12.65 8.66 55.81
CA THR A 576 11.87 9.91 55.62
C THR A 576 12.66 11.22 55.77
N ARG A 577 12.20 12.24 55.02
CA ARG A 577 12.27 13.70 55.26
C ARG A 577 13.56 14.51 54.95
N LEU A 578 13.27 15.71 54.44
CA LEU A 578 14.09 16.95 54.34
C LEU A 578 15.47 16.86 53.67
N LEU A 579 15.53 17.28 52.40
CA LEU A 579 15.70 18.70 52.07
C LEU A 579 14.98 19.05 50.76
#